data_AF-A0A6P1I5R1-F1
#
_entry.id   AF-A0A6P1I5R1-F1
#
_cell.length_a   1.000
_cell.length_b   1.000
_cell.length_c   1.000
_cell.angle_alpha   90.00
_cell.angle_beta   90.00
_cell.angle_gamma   90.00
#
_symmetry.space_group_name_H-M   'P 1'
#
loop_
_entity.id
_entity.type
_entity.pdbx_description
1 polymer ?
#
loop_
_entity_poly.entity_id
_entity_poly.type
_entity_poly.pdbx_seq_one_letter_code
_entity_poly.pdbx_strand_id
1 'polypeptide(L)' 'MYDDVTTLGSEKLTAILAEQRALLGESVANDYGEAYCIHARERIEELEAEVARRGL' A
#
# COMPACT_ATOMS: atom_id res chain seq x y z
N MET A 1 -11.19 4.73 7.36
CA MET A 1 -10.66 6.05 6.97
C MET A 1 -9.16 5.87 6.93
N TYR A 2 -8.56 5.79 5.74
CA TYR A 2 -7.11 5.56 5.62
C TYR A 2 -6.36 6.83 6.05
N ASP A 3 -5.28 6.66 6.82
CA ASP A 3 -4.37 7.77 7.15
C ASP A 3 -3.90 8.44 5.85
N ASP A 4 -3.93 9.78 5.81
CA ASP A 4 -3.40 10.57 4.70
C ASP A 4 -1.91 10.27 4.51
N VAL A 5 -1.54 9.71 3.35
CA VAL A 5 -0.16 9.29 3.04
C VAL A 5 0.83 10.45 3.10
N THR A 6 0.37 11.67 2.85
CA THR A 6 1.20 12.87 2.89
C THR A 6 1.67 13.21 4.31
N THR A 7 0.93 12.76 5.33
CA THR A 7 1.22 13.04 6.74
C THR A 7 2.08 11.97 7.42
N LEU A 8 2.28 10.82 6.77
CA LEU A 8 3.07 9.72 7.30
C LEU A 8 4.55 10.11 7.35
N GLY A 9 5.26 9.73 8.41
CA GLY A 9 6.74 9.76 8.42
C GLY A 9 7.32 8.73 7.45
N SER A 10 8.54 8.96 6.95
CA SER A 10 9.18 8.10 5.93
C SER A 10 9.26 6.61 6.33
N GLU A 11 9.60 6.31 7.59
CA GLU A 11 9.66 4.93 8.09
C GLU A 11 8.28 4.26 8.13
N LYS A 12 7.26 5.00 8.58
CA LYS A 12 5.88 4.51 8.63
C LYS A 12 5.33 4.30 7.21
N LEU A 13 5.69 5.20 6.28
CA LEU A 13 5.29 5.12 4.88
C LEU A 13 5.85 3.86 4.20
N THR A 14 7.16 3.58 4.35
CA THR A 14 7.77 2.39 3.77
C THR A 14 7.29 1.10 4.44
N ALA A 15 7.06 1.12 5.76
CA ALA A 15 6.49 -0.02 6.48
C ALA A 15 5.08 -0.37 5.98
N ILE A 16 4.19 0.63 5.84
CA ILE A 16 2.83 0.42 5.34
C ILE A 16 2.86 -0.05 3.89
N LEU A 17 3.74 0.49 3.05
CA LEU A 17 3.89 0.02 1.66
C LEU A 17 4.29 -1.47 1.60
N ALA A 18 5.23 -1.90 2.44
CA ALA A 18 5.63 -3.30 2.51
C ALA A 18 4.47 -4.20 2.98
N GLU A 19 3.71 -3.76 3.99
CA GLU A 19 2.54 -4.47 4.51
C GLU A 19 1.45 -4.63 3.43
N GLN A 20 1.12 -3.56 2.70
CA GLN A 20 0.11 -3.62 1.64
C GLN A 20 0.53 -4.54 0.49
N ARG A 21 1.81 -4.55 0.12
CA ARG A 21 2.34 -5.50 -0.88
C ARG A 21 2.23 -6.95 -0.41
N ALA A 22 2.53 -7.22 0.86
CA ALA A 22 2.35 -8.55 1.44
C ALA A 22 0.88 -8.97 1.44
N LEU A 23 -0.02 -8.08 1.84
CA LEU A 23 -1.47 -8.31 1.86
C LEU A 23 -2.04 -8.58 0.46
N LEU A 24 -1.57 -7.85 -0.57
CA LEU A 24 -1.95 -8.12 -1.95
C LEU A 24 -1.47 -9.51 -2.39
N GLY A 25 -0.21 -9.86 -2.09
CA GLY A 25 0.33 -11.18 -2.38
C GLY A 25 -0.47 -12.31 -1.72
N GLU A 26 -0.84 -12.14 -0.45
CA GLU A 26 -1.69 -13.08 0.28
C GLU A 26 -3.10 -13.15 -0.32
N SER A 27 -3.68 -12.03 -0.71
CA SER A 27 -5.03 -11.96 -1.29
C SER A 27 -5.10 -12.66 -2.64
N VAL A 28 -4.06 -12.51 -3.47
CA VAL A 28 -3.92 -13.23 -4.74
C VAL A 28 -3.69 -14.72 -4.51
N ALA A 29 -2.85 -15.09 -3.54
CA ALA A 29 -2.54 -16.49 -3.25
C ALA A 29 -3.74 -17.27 -2.70
N ASN A 30 -4.60 -16.62 -1.91
CA ASN A 30 -5.77 -17.24 -1.27
C ASN A 30 -7.09 -16.98 -2.00
N ASP A 31 -7.08 -16.32 -3.16
CA ASP A 31 -8.26 -15.97 -3.94
C ASP A 31 -9.35 -15.28 -3.10
N TYR A 32 -8.94 -14.32 -2.25
CA TYR A 32 -9.85 -13.57 -1.37
C TYR A 32 -10.84 -12.65 -2.14
N GLY A 33 -10.76 -12.63 -3.46
CA GLY A 33 -11.65 -11.92 -4.35
C GLY A 33 -11.05 -10.64 -4.92
N GLU A 34 -11.45 -10.35 -6.16
CA GLU A 34 -10.92 -9.25 -6.97
C GLU A 34 -11.02 -7.88 -6.27
N ALA A 35 -12.08 -7.63 -5.51
CA ALA A 35 -12.27 -6.37 -4.79
C ALA A 35 -11.16 -6.08 -3.77
N TYR A 36 -10.69 -7.10 -3.03
CA TYR A 36 -9.61 -6.94 -2.06
C TYR A 36 -8.27 -6.66 -2.75
N CYS A 37 -8.01 -7.34 -3.87
CA CYS A 37 -6.83 -7.11 -4.69
C CYS A 37 -6.83 -5.71 -5.31
N ILE A 38 -7.97 -5.23 -5.80
CA ILE A 38 -8.11 -3.87 -6.34
C ILE A 38 -7.81 -2.84 -5.26
N HIS A 39 -8.43 -2.95 -4.09
CA HIS A 39 -8.21 -1.99 -3.01
C HIS A 39 -6.77 -1.96 -2.51
N ALA A 40 -6.13 -3.13 -2.36
CA ALA A 40 -4.72 -3.20 -1.97
C ALA A 40 -3.81 -2.58 -3.05
N ARG A 41 -4.12 -2.78 -4.34
CA ARG A 41 -3.36 -2.16 -5.45
C ARG A 41 -3.49 -0.64 -5.47
N GLU A 42 -4.71 -0.10 -5.38
CA GLU A 42 -4.94 1.34 -5.32
C GLU A 42 -4.15 1.97 -4.17
N ARG A 43 -4.17 1.32 -3.00
CA ARG A 43 -3.45 1.81 -1.84
C ARG A 43 -1.92 1.75 -2.00
N ILE A 44 -1.40 0.70 -2.64
CA ILE A 44 0.03 0.60 -2.99
C ILE A 44 0.43 1.73 -3.93
N GLU A 45 -0.36 2.02 -4.96
CA GLU A 45 -0.07 3.08 -5.93
C GLU A 45 0.02 4.46 -5.25
N GLU A 46 -0.89 4.76 -4.31
CA GLU A 46 -0.83 6.00 -3.50
C GLU A 46 0.46 6.10 -2.68
N LEU A 47 0.85 5.01 -2.01
CA LEU A 47 2.04 4.96 -1.17
C LEU A 47 3.33 5.04 -2.02
N GLU A 48 3.38 4.37 -3.16
CA GLU A 48 4.50 4.43 -4.11
C GLU A 48 4.67 5.84 -4.70
N ALA A 49 3.57 6.51 -5.03
CA ALA A 49 3.61 7.89 -5.50
C ALA A 49 4.17 8.84 -4.43
N GLU A 50 3.83 8.62 -3.16
CA GLU A 50 4.39 9.38 -2.04
C GLU A 50 5.88 9.11 -1.83
N VAL A 51 6.29 7.83 -1.84
CA VAL A 51 7.70 7.40 -1.75
C VAL A 51 8.53 8.03 -2.86
N ALA A 52 8.04 7.96 -4.11
CA ALA A 52 8.71 8.54 -5.27
C ALA A 52 8.82 10.07 -5.15
N ARG A 53 7.77 10.76 -4.67
CA ARG A 53 7.79 12.21 -4.46
C ARG A 53 8.84 12.64 -3.44
N ARG A 54 9.10 11.80 -2.43
CA ARG A 54 10.08 12.05 -1.37
C ARG A 54 11.49 11.60 -1.72
N GLY A 55 11.67 10.84 -2.80
CA GLY A 55 12.96 10.27 -3.19
C GLY A 55 13.46 9.20 -2.22
N LEU A 56 12.54 8.43 -1.63
CA LEU A 56 12.81 7.33 -0.70
C LEU A 56 13.04 5.99 -1.42
#